data_AF-A0A8S2Y0M2-F1
#
_entry.id   AF-A0A8S2Y0M2-F1
#
_cell.length_a   1.000
_cell.length_b   1.000
_cell.length_c   1.000
_cell.angle_alpha   90.00
_cell.angle_beta   90.00
_cell.angle_gamma   90.00
#
_symmetry.space_group_name_H-M   'P 1'
#
loop_
_entity.id
_entity.type
_entity.pdbx_description
1 polymer ?
#
loop_
_entity_poly.entity_id
_entity_poly.type
_entity_poly.pdbx_seq_one_letter_code
_entity_poly.pdbx_strand_id
1 'polypeptide(L)'
;INDLRVEFQKYDDILNTLTQGVQTLSNDINRLSTESLSLTSLIQAKYEELNQLKKIRLESDNRIAAIGPIQESLQQELSNVKENIESTEFTTHDGMKTWKVDNISEKMAAAQSERQNSVYSQPFYSSPAGYKMRARLYLNGDGNARRTHMSLFFALMKGEYDSILKWPFNHK
;
A
#
# COMPACT_ATOMS: atom_id res chain seq x y z
N ILE A 1 -96.02 -14.16 24.81
CA ILE A 1 -95.61 -12.73 24.88
C ILE A 1 -94.26 -12.59 25.58
N ASN A 2 -94.03 -13.20 26.75
CA ASN A 2 -92.73 -13.13 27.43
C ASN A 2 -91.57 -13.80 26.66
N ASP A 3 -91.76 -14.99 26.06
CA ASP A 3 -90.67 -15.66 25.33
C ASP A 3 -90.19 -14.89 24.09
N LEU A 4 -91.10 -14.30 23.32
CA LEU A 4 -90.77 -13.43 22.19
C LEU A 4 -89.95 -12.21 22.64
N ARG A 5 -90.27 -11.63 23.79
CA ARG A 5 -89.55 -10.47 24.33
C ARG A 5 -88.12 -10.82 24.74
N VAL A 6 -87.89 -12.04 25.26
CA VAL A 6 -86.56 -12.54 25.61
C VAL A 6 -85.73 -12.82 24.35
N GLU A 7 -86.34 -13.39 23.30
CA GLU A 7 -85.65 -13.55 22.00
C GLU A 7 -85.26 -12.21 21.38
N PHE A 8 -86.16 -11.23 21.34
CA PHE A 8 -85.87 -9.89 20.82
C PHE A 8 -84.70 -9.23 21.57
N GLN A 9 -84.68 -9.33 22.90
CA GLN A 9 -83.57 -8.82 23.71
C GLN A 9 -82.24 -9.47 23.34
N LYS A 10 -82.25 -10.78 23.07
CA LYS A 10 -81.07 -11.54 22.68
C LYS A 10 -80.54 -11.12 21.30
N TYR A 11 -81.44 -10.83 20.35
CA TYR A 11 -81.05 -10.29 19.04
C TYR A 11 -80.50 -8.87 19.15
N ASP A 12 -81.07 -8.01 20.00
CA ASP A 12 -80.54 -6.66 20.25
C ASP A 12 -79.14 -6.72 20.89
N ASP A 13 -78.90 -7.62 21.85
CA ASP A 13 -77.58 -7.79 22.46
C ASP A 13 -76.54 -8.27 21.43
N ILE A 14 -76.93 -9.19 20.53
CA ILE A 14 -76.09 -9.64 19.42
C ILE A 14 -75.80 -8.48 18.47
N LEU A 15 -76.82 -7.70 18.08
CA LEU A 15 -76.68 -6.54 17.20
C LEU A 15 -75.75 -5.47 17.80
N ASN A 16 -75.90 -5.19 19.10
CA ASN A 16 -75.05 -4.25 19.82
C ASN A 16 -73.59 -4.72 19.87
N THR A 17 -73.39 -6.01 20.17
CA THR A 17 -72.04 -6.62 20.20
C THR A 17 -71.40 -6.60 18.81
N LEU A 18 -72.17 -6.92 17.76
CA LEU A 18 -71.70 -6.89 16.37
C LEU A 18 -71.32 -5.46 15.96
N THR A 19 -72.13 -4.48 16.35
CA THR A 19 -71.90 -3.05 16.05
C THR A 19 -70.61 -2.57 16.71
N GLN A 20 -70.38 -2.89 18.00
CA GLN A 20 -69.12 -2.57 18.68
C GLN A 20 -67.92 -3.27 18.03
N GLY A 21 -68.07 -4.52 17.59
CA GLY A 21 -67.03 -5.25 16.87
C GLY A 21 -66.65 -4.56 15.56
N VAL A 22 -67.65 -4.15 14.77
CA VAL A 22 -67.44 -3.40 13.52
C VAL A 22 -66.76 -2.06 13.79
N GLN A 23 -67.18 -1.32 14.82
CA GLN A 23 -66.56 -0.05 15.21
C GLN A 23 -65.07 -0.23 15.57
N THR A 24 -64.77 -1.27 16.35
CA THR A 24 -63.40 -1.58 16.79
C THR A 24 -62.52 -1.93 15.60
N LEU A 25 -62.99 -2.80 14.71
CA LEU A 25 -62.27 -3.15 13.47
C LEU A 25 -62.05 -1.93 12.57
N SER A 26 -63.04 -1.03 12.46
CA SER A 26 -62.89 0.22 11.71
C SER A 26 -61.78 1.10 12.29
N ASN A 27 -61.68 1.18 13.62
CA ASN A 27 -60.62 1.96 14.28
C ASN A 27 -59.23 1.33 14.04
N ASP A 28 -59.12 0.01 14.12
CA ASP A 28 -57.87 -0.70 13.86
C ASP A 28 -57.41 -0.54 12.40
N ILE A 29 -58.34 -0.62 11.44
CA ILE A 29 -58.04 -0.37 10.01
C ILE A 29 -57.47 1.04 9.82
N ASN A 30 -58.07 2.06 10.43
CA ASN A 30 -57.59 3.44 10.33
C ASN A 30 -56.20 3.61 10.96
N ARG A 31 -55.96 2.98 12.12
CA ARG A 31 -54.64 2.99 12.78
C ARG A 31 -53.58 2.32 11.90
N LEU A 32 -53.86 1.13 11.39
CA LEU A 32 -52.96 0.37 10.52
C LEU A 32 -52.69 1.11 9.20
N SER A 33 -53.69 1.78 8.64
CA SER A 33 -53.53 2.60 7.44
C SER A 33 -52.56 3.76 7.69
N THR A 34 -52.69 4.42 8.84
CA THR A 34 -51.79 5.53 9.23
C THR A 34 -50.36 5.04 9.47
N GLU A 35 -50.20 3.91 10.15
CA GLU A 35 -48.89 3.27 10.35
C GLU A 35 -48.24 2.87 9.02
N SER A 36 -49.02 2.32 8.07
CA SER A 36 -48.55 1.94 6.74
C SER A 36 -48.04 3.14 5.94
N LEU A 37 -48.74 4.28 5.98
CA LEU A 37 -48.29 5.52 5.34
C LEU A 37 -46.98 6.04 5.97
N SER A 38 -46.89 6.01 7.30
CA SER A 38 -45.68 6.41 8.02
C SER A 38 -44.48 5.55 7.64
N LEU A 39 -44.64 4.23 7.63
CA LEU A 39 -43.59 3.28 7.23
C LEU A 39 -43.15 3.51 5.77
N THR A 40 -44.10 3.80 4.88
CA THR A 40 -43.79 4.10 3.47
C THR A 40 -42.90 5.35 3.35
N SER A 41 -43.20 6.40 4.12
CA SER A 41 -42.37 7.62 4.14
C SER A 41 -40.96 7.36 4.69
N LEU A 42 -40.84 6.50 5.70
CA LEU A 42 -39.54 6.14 6.28
C LEU A 42 -38.69 5.32 5.30
N ILE A 43 -39.30 4.36 4.58
CA ILE A 43 -38.61 3.58 3.55
C ILE A 43 -38.08 4.50 2.45
N GLN A 44 -38.88 5.47 2.00
CA GLN A 44 -38.46 6.43 1.00
C GLN A 44 -37.26 7.26 1.49
N ALA A 45 -37.34 7.80 2.70
CA ALA A 45 -36.23 8.58 3.28
C ALA A 45 -34.94 7.75 3.41
N LYS A 46 -35.05 6.47 3.83
CA LYS A 46 -33.91 5.56 3.90
C LYS A 46 -33.34 5.19 2.54
N TYR A 47 -34.19 5.10 1.51
CA TYR A 47 -33.75 4.88 0.15
C TYR A 47 -32.93 6.06 -0.39
N GLU A 48 -33.39 7.29 -0.13
CA GLU A 48 -32.67 8.53 -0.45
C GLU A 48 -31.29 8.58 0.24
N GLU A 49 -31.24 8.30 1.54
CA GLU A 49 -30.00 8.28 2.34
C GLU A 49 -28.99 7.26 1.80
N LEU A 50 -29.48 6.06 1.45
CA LEU A 50 -28.65 4.99 0.89
C LEU A 50 -28.06 5.36 -0.49
N ASN A 51 -28.80 6.11 -1.31
CA ASN A 51 -28.30 6.59 -2.60
C ASN A 51 -27.22 7.67 -2.43
N GLN A 52 -27.36 8.55 -1.43
CA GLN A 52 -26.33 9.54 -1.10
C GLN A 52 -25.03 8.86 -0.62
N LEU A 53 -25.16 7.87 0.28
CA LEU A 53 -24.00 7.11 0.77
C LEU A 53 -23.28 6.35 -0.34
N LYS A 54 -23.99 5.77 -1.30
CA LYS A 54 -23.39 5.12 -2.47
C LYS A 54 -22.54 6.08 -3.29
N LYS A 55 -22.99 7.32 -3.46
CA LYS A 55 -22.24 8.35 -4.20
C LYS A 55 -20.95 8.73 -3.47
N ILE A 56 -21.03 8.99 -2.16
CA ILE A 56 -19.86 9.31 -1.33
C ILE A 56 -18.85 8.17 -1.36
N ARG A 57 -19.32 6.92 -1.25
CA ARG A 57 -18.46 5.74 -1.34
C ARG A 57 -17.74 5.67 -2.68
N LEU A 58 -18.43 5.87 -3.80
CA LEU A 58 -17.82 5.85 -5.13
C LEU A 58 -16.75 6.93 -5.30
N GLU A 59 -17.02 8.14 -4.81
CA GLU A 59 -16.03 9.24 -4.82
C GLU A 59 -14.80 8.89 -3.96
N SER A 60 -15.02 8.25 -2.80
CA SER A 60 -13.93 7.77 -1.95
C SER A 60 -13.11 6.67 -2.63
N ASP A 61 -13.76 5.70 -3.26
CA ASP A 61 -13.09 4.60 -3.98
C ASP A 61 -12.21 5.15 -5.13
N ASN A 62 -12.69 6.16 -5.86
CA ASN A 62 -11.92 6.84 -6.89
C ASN A 62 -10.70 7.59 -6.33
N ARG A 63 -10.84 8.26 -5.18
CA ARG A 63 -9.72 8.93 -4.49
C ARG A 63 -8.66 7.92 -4.04
N ILE A 64 -9.08 6.80 -3.47
CA ILE A 64 -8.17 5.73 -3.04
C ILE A 64 -7.42 5.16 -4.26
N ALA A 65 -8.12 4.90 -5.36
CA ALA A 65 -7.50 4.42 -6.59
C ALA A 65 -6.45 5.39 -7.14
N ALA A 66 -6.64 6.71 -7.00
CA ALA A 66 -5.68 7.72 -7.42
C ALA A 66 -4.44 7.83 -6.51
N ILE A 67 -4.55 7.49 -5.21
CA ILE A 67 -3.43 7.55 -4.26
C ILE A 67 -2.39 6.47 -4.53
N GLY A 68 -2.81 5.28 -4.97
CA GLY A 68 -1.91 4.14 -5.22
C GLY A 68 -0.71 4.49 -6.12
N PRO A 69 -0.95 4.98 -7.35
CA PRO A 69 0.13 5.37 -8.26
C PRO A 69 1.05 6.48 -7.72
N ILE A 70 0.49 7.45 -6.99
CA ILE A 70 1.28 8.54 -6.39
C ILE A 70 2.22 7.97 -5.31
N GLN A 71 1.73 7.04 -4.50
CA GLN A 71 2.53 6.39 -3.47
C GLN A 71 3.66 5.56 -4.08
N GLU A 72 3.41 4.83 -5.17
CA GLU A 72 4.44 4.08 -5.91
C GLU A 72 5.50 5.02 -6.48
N SER A 73 5.11 6.14 -7.09
CA SER A 73 6.03 7.15 -7.62
C SER A 73 6.91 7.75 -6.52
N LEU A 74 6.33 8.12 -5.38
CA LEU A 74 7.07 8.67 -4.24
C LEU A 74 8.06 7.65 -3.65
N GLN A 75 7.66 6.37 -3.58
CA GLN A 75 8.56 5.31 -3.12
C GLN A 75 9.76 5.13 -4.08
N GLN A 76 9.53 5.23 -5.39
CA GLN A 76 10.60 5.18 -6.38
C GLN A 76 11.54 6.39 -6.26
N GLU A 77 11.00 7.60 -6.12
CA GLU A 77 11.81 8.81 -5.91
C GLU A 77 12.63 8.73 -4.63
N LEU A 78 12.05 8.26 -3.53
CA LEU A 78 12.78 8.05 -2.27
C LEU A 78 13.90 7.02 -2.42
N SER A 79 13.69 5.94 -3.18
CA SER A 79 14.75 4.97 -3.47
C SER A 79 15.90 5.62 -4.24
N ASN A 80 15.59 6.38 -5.29
CA ASN A 80 16.59 7.07 -6.10
C ASN A 80 17.37 8.11 -5.27
N VAL A 81 16.69 8.87 -4.41
CA VAL A 81 17.33 9.85 -3.53
C VAL A 81 18.24 9.16 -2.52
N LYS A 82 17.83 8.02 -1.93
CA LYS A 82 18.69 7.25 -1.03
C LYS A 82 19.95 6.75 -1.73
N GLU A 83 19.80 6.17 -2.92
CA GLU A 83 20.94 5.74 -3.73
C GLU A 83 21.87 6.91 -4.06
N ASN A 84 21.32 8.08 -4.38
CA ASN A 84 22.11 9.28 -4.66
C ASN A 84 22.84 9.81 -3.41
N ILE A 85 22.20 9.80 -2.24
CA ILE A 85 22.83 10.20 -0.97
C ILE A 85 23.95 9.23 -0.62
N GLU A 86 23.71 7.92 -0.67
CA GLU A 86 24.76 6.92 -0.45
C GLU A 86 25.91 7.11 -1.45
N SER A 87 25.60 7.40 -2.71
CA SER A 87 26.63 7.69 -3.69
C SER A 87 27.41 8.95 -3.35
N THR A 88 26.81 9.99 -2.76
CA THR A 88 27.48 11.27 -2.49
C THR A 88 28.25 11.25 -1.17
N GLU A 89 27.67 10.69 -0.10
CA GLU A 89 28.24 10.66 1.25
C GLU A 89 29.50 9.80 1.32
N PHE A 90 29.61 8.77 0.47
CA PHE A 90 30.78 7.90 0.41
C PHE A 90 31.74 8.22 -0.74
N THR A 91 31.40 9.13 -1.66
CA THR A 91 32.30 9.45 -2.77
C THR A 91 33.38 10.42 -2.31
N THR A 92 34.60 9.91 -2.24
CA THR A 92 35.80 10.73 -2.09
C THR A 92 36.27 11.22 -3.45
N HIS A 93 36.84 12.41 -3.46
CA HIS A 93 37.28 13.14 -4.66
C HIS A 93 38.77 13.44 -4.63
N ASP A 94 39.55 12.71 -3.83
CA ASP A 94 40.99 12.89 -3.63
C ASP A 94 41.78 11.62 -3.99
N GLY A 95 41.10 10.61 -4.56
CA GLY A 95 41.68 9.31 -4.88
C GLY A 95 41.86 8.37 -3.69
N MET A 96 41.50 8.78 -2.47
CA MET A 96 41.61 7.94 -1.28
C MET A 96 40.25 7.35 -0.90
N LYS A 97 40.16 6.03 -0.71
CA LYS A 97 38.92 5.36 -0.30
C LYS A 97 39.12 4.46 0.90
N THR A 98 38.40 4.74 1.98
CA THR A 98 38.22 3.81 3.10
C THR A 98 36.98 2.97 2.85
N TRP A 99 37.14 1.65 2.74
CA TRP A 99 36.04 0.71 2.52
C TRP A 99 35.91 -0.26 3.69
N LYS A 100 34.85 -0.08 4.49
CA LYS A 100 34.46 -1.05 5.50
C LYS A 100 33.68 -2.19 4.85
N VAL A 101 34.15 -3.42 5.07
CA VAL A 101 33.46 -4.63 4.58
C VAL A 101 32.82 -5.32 5.79
N ASP A 102 31.52 -5.12 5.98
CA ASP A 102 30.78 -5.81 7.04
C ASP A 102 30.48 -7.27 6.67
N ASN A 103 30.15 -8.08 7.68
CA ASN A 103 29.72 -9.48 7.54
C ASN A 103 30.71 -10.37 6.76
N ILE A 104 32.00 -10.23 7.06
CA ILE A 104 33.08 -10.98 6.37
C ILE A 104 32.85 -12.50 6.42
N SER A 105 32.46 -13.05 7.57
CA SER A 105 32.27 -14.50 7.71
C SER A 105 31.19 -15.05 6.77
N GLU A 106 30.05 -14.36 6.66
CA GLU A 106 28.96 -14.74 5.76
C GLU A 106 29.38 -14.62 4.29
N LYS A 107 30.03 -13.50 3.93
CA LYS A 107 30.53 -13.27 2.57
C LYS A 107 31.63 -14.25 2.18
N MET A 108 32.46 -14.68 3.13
CA MET A 108 33.48 -15.71 2.91
C MET A 108 32.83 -17.07 2.65
N ALA A 109 31.84 -17.46 3.45
CA ALA A 109 31.09 -18.69 3.21
C ALA A 109 30.37 -18.68 1.85
N ALA A 110 29.79 -17.54 1.47
CA ALA A 110 29.19 -17.35 0.15
C ALA A 110 30.21 -17.46 -1.01
N ALA A 111 31.44 -16.97 -0.80
CA ALA A 111 32.52 -17.09 -1.78
C ALA A 111 33.12 -18.51 -1.85
N GLN A 112 33.12 -19.25 -0.75
CA GLN A 112 33.55 -20.65 -0.71
C GLN A 112 32.53 -21.59 -1.36
N SER A 113 31.24 -21.30 -1.18
CA SER A 113 30.13 -22.01 -1.82
C SER A 113 29.85 -21.56 -3.26
N GLU A 114 30.64 -20.64 -3.80
CA GLU A 114 30.53 -20.10 -5.16
C GLU A 114 29.20 -19.39 -5.47
N ARG A 115 28.40 -19.09 -4.44
CA ARG A 115 27.15 -18.32 -4.54
C ARG A 115 27.42 -16.85 -4.87
N GLN A 116 28.49 -16.29 -4.29
CA GLN A 116 28.89 -14.91 -4.54
C GLN A 116 30.42 -14.77 -4.40
N ASN A 117 31.12 -14.68 -5.53
CA ASN A 117 32.58 -14.75 -5.54
C ASN A 117 33.27 -13.42 -5.18
N SER A 118 32.58 -12.29 -5.31
CA SER A 118 33.17 -10.97 -5.08
C SER A 118 32.19 -9.96 -4.53
N VAL A 119 32.71 -8.96 -3.84
CA VAL A 119 31.99 -7.77 -3.37
C VAL A 119 32.63 -6.51 -3.93
N TYR A 120 31.84 -5.44 -4.09
CA TYR A 120 32.30 -4.14 -4.60
C TYR A 120 32.28 -3.09 -3.50
N SER A 121 33.23 -2.15 -3.57
CA SER A 121 33.15 -0.91 -2.81
C SER A 121 32.13 0.04 -3.45
N GLN A 122 31.71 1.05 -2.68
CA GLN A 122 31.08 2.23 -3.26
C GLN A 122 32.06 2.93 -4.24
N PRO A 123 31.56 3.58 -5.31
CA PRO A 123 32.41 4.37 -6.20
C PRO A 123 33.17 5.48 -5.47
N PHE A 124 34.25 5.95 -6.09
CA PHE A 124 35.02 7.12 -5.70
C PHE A 124 35.75 7.70 -6.92
N TYR A 125 36.26 8.92 -6.81
CA TYR A 125 36.99 9.58 -7.89
C TYR A 125 38.47 9.77 -7.54
N SER A 126 39.33 9.71 -8.57
CA SER A 126 40.76 10.03 -8.41
C SER A 126 41.04 11.49 -8.04
N SER A 127 40.12 12.40 -8.39
CA SER A 127 40.16 13.85 -8.13
C SER A 127 38.74 14.44 -8.30
N PRO A 128 38.47 15.73 -7.99
CA PRO A 128 37.12 16.31 -8.10
C PRO A 128 36.48 16.18 -9.48
N ALA A 129 37.28 16.32 -10.54
CA ALA A 129 36.89 16.05 -11.93
C ALA A 129 37.72 14.90 -12.52
N GLY A 130 37.90 13.83 -11.73
CA GLY A 130 38.78 12.71 -12.03
C GLY A 130 38.07 11.47 -12.60
N TYR A 131 38.82 10.37 -12.72
CA TYR A 131 38.26 9.09 -13.15
C TYR A 131 37.38 8.52 -12.06
N LYS A 132 36.19 8.05 -12.44
CA LYS A 132 35.33 7.27 -11.55
C LYS A 132 35.87 5.84 -11.42
N MET A 133 36.02 5.36 -10.20
CA MET A 133 36.54 4.03 -9.92
C MET A 133 35.82 3.35 -8.76
N ARG A 134 35.97 2.03 -8.66
CA ARG A 134 35.55 1.23 -7.51
C ARG A 134 36.51 0.06 -7.29
N ALA A 135 36.58 -0.43 -6.07
CA ALA A 135 37.32 -1.64 -5.74
C ALA A 135 36.43 -2.89 -5.83
N ARG A 136 37.02 -4.02 -6.20
CA ARG A 136 36.38 -5.34 -6.23
C ARG A 136 37.23 -6.34 -5.43
N LEU A 137 36.64 -6.92 -4.40
CA LEU A 137 37.30 -7.87 -3.51
C LEU A 137 36.75 -9.27 -3.72
N TYR A 138 37.64 -10.24 -3.91
CA TYR A 138 37.38 -11.67 -3.90
C TYR A 138 37.93 -12.25 -2.60
N LEU A 139 37.04 -12.57 -1.67
CA LEU A 139 37.42 -13.08 -0.35
C LEU A 139 38.07 -14.47 -0.42
N ASN A 140 37.66 -15.28 -1.39
CA ASN A 140 38.19 -16.62 -1.63
C ASN A 140 39.16 -16.68 -2.81
N GLY A 141 39.77 -15.54 -3.16
CA GLY A 141 40.75 -15.41 -4.23
C GLY A 141 40.18 -15.52 -5.64
N ASP A 142 40.94 -15.04 -6.61
CA ASP A 142 40.61 -15.08 -8.04
C ASP A 142 41.78 -15.65 -8.87
N GLY A 143 41.46 -16.28 -10.00
CA GLY A 143 42.44 -16.90 -10.91
C GLY A 143 43.41 -17.86 -10.19
N ASN A 144 44.71 -17.66 -10.38
CA ASN A 144 45.77 -18.48 -9.78
C ASN A 144 45.82 -18.40 -8.25
N ALA A 145 45.20 -17.37 -7.65
CA ALA A 145 45.15 -17.15 -6.21
C ALA A 145 43.87 -17.70 -5.56
N ARG A 146 43.00 -18.36 -6.33
CA ARG A 146 41.73 -18.92 -5.86
C ARG A 146 41.98 -19.90 -4.70
N ARG A 147 41.18 -19.76 -3.64
CA ARG A 147 41.20 -20.54 -2.39
C ARG A 147 42.49 -20.44 -1.56
N THR A 148 43.44 -19.58 -1.93
CA THR A 148 44.72 -19.43 -1.21
C THR A 148 44.97 -18.03 -0.68
N HIS A 149 44.48 -17.00 -1.38
CA HIS A 149 44.63 -15.61 -0.99
C HIS A 149 43.32 -14.84 -1.15
N MET A 150 43.27 -13.62 -0.64
CA MET A 150 42.29 -12.63 -1.05
C MET A 150 42.82 -11.86 -2.27
N SER A 151 41.95 -11.59 -3.25
CA SER A 151 42.31 -10.82 -4.45
C SER A 151 41.53 -9.52 -4.49
N LEU A 152 42.23 -8.39 -4.65
CA LEU A 152 41.63 -7.06 -4.74
C LEU A 152 42.00 -6.41 -6.07
N PHE A 153 41.01 -5.84 -6.74
CA PHE A 153 41.17 -5.17 -8.02
C PHE A 153 40.53 -3.77 -7.98
N PHE A 154 41.07 -2.86 -8.78
CA PHE A 154 40.41 -1.58 -9.08
C PHE A 154 39.77 -1.65 -10.47
N ALA A 155 38.54 -1.18 -10.56
CA ALA A 155 37.78 -1.10 -11.80
C ALA A 155 37.47 0.37 -12.09
N LEU A 156 37.87 0.82 -13.29
CA LEU A 156 37.41 2.08 -13.84
C LEU A 156 35.94 1.96 -14.23
N MET A 157 35.17 2.98 -13.91
CA MET A 157 33.76 3.11 -14.25
C MET A 157 33.59 4.26 -15.23
N LYS A 158 32.51 4.25 -16.00
CA LYS A 158 32.11 5.41 -16.79
C LYS A 158 31.86 6.60 -15.85
N GLY A 159 32.68 7.63 -15.96
CA GLY A 159 32.59 8.88 -15.21
C GLY A 159 31.91 9.99 -16.00
N GLU A 160 31.46 11.01 -15.28
CA GLU A 160 30.88 12.21 -15.88
C GLU A 160 31.94 13.03 -16.66
N TYR A 161 33.18 13.00 -16.18
CA TYR A 161 34.30 13.77 -16.73
C TYR A 161 35.13 13.01 -17.77
N ASP A 162 34.70 11.81 -18.20
CA ASP A 162 35.50 10.94 -19.09
C ASP A 162 35.90 11.64 -20.41
N SER A 163 35.09 12.60 -20.88
CA SER A 163 35.32 13.38 -22.11
C SER A 163 36.50 14.34 -22.03
N ILE A 164 36.88 14.78 -20.82
CA ILE A 164 37.98 15.72 -20.58
C ILE A 164 39.23 15.03 -19.99
N LEU A 165 39.11 13.75 -19.63
CA LEU A 165 40.20 12.95 -19.07
C LEU A 165 41.07 12.35 -20.16
N LYS A 166 42.36 12.16 -19.84
CA LYS A 166 43.30 11.51 -20.76
C LYS A 166 43.01 10.00 -20.81
N TRP A 167 43.04 9.41 -21.98
CA TRP A 167 42.90 7.96 -22.15
C TRP A 167 44.07 7.42 -22.99
N PRO A 168 44.55 6.18 -22.73
CA PRO A 168 44.10 5.26 -21.67
C PRO A 168 44.48 5.76 -20.26
N PHE A 169 43.86 5.19 -19.23
CA PHE A 169 44.19 5.50 -17.84
C PHE A 169 45.69 5.25 -17.58
N ASN A 170 46.40 6.29 -17.14
CA ASN A 170 47.87 6.27 -16.99
C ASN A 170 48.32 6.79 -15.62
N HIS A 171 47.57 6.49 -14.56
CA HIS A 171 48.08 6.67 -13.21
C HIS A 171 48.88 5.41 -12.82
N LYS A 172 50.16 5.61 -12.50
CA LYS A 172 51.04 4.56 -11.97
C LYS A 172 50.96 4.50 -10.45
#